data_AF-A0AAU8FTB8-F1
#
_entry.id   AF-A0AAU8FTB8-F1
#
_cell.length_a   1.000
_cell.length_b   1.000
_cell.length_c   1.000
_cell.angle_alpha   90.00
_cell.angle_beta   90.00
_cell.angle_gamma   90.00
#
_symmetry.space_group_name_H-M   'P 1'
#
loop_
_entity.id
_entity.type
_entity.pdbx_description
1 polymer ?
#
loop_
_entity_poly.entity_id
_entity_poly.type
_entity_poly.pdbx_seq_one_letter_code
_entity_poly.pdbx_strand_id
1 'polypeptide(L)'
;MDRRLHLSNDFGSSWTKVSDMDLLNVHFFDTKYGIGSTRENVFGDEVIVETRDGGVTWKKIRNLGDFVFSLDMDFSQKSGIIGGVSGYMWKYILY
;
A
#
# COMPACT_ATOMS: atom_id res chain seq x y z
N MET A 1 1.53 -15.27 8.30
CA MET A 1 0.57 -14.17 8.57
C MET A 1 -0.19 -13.91 7.28
N ASP A 2 -1.51 -13.69 7.37
CA ASP A 2 -2.31 -13.29 6.20
C ASP A 2 -2.04 -11.80 5.90
N ARG A 3 -1.68 -11.49 4.65
CA ARG A 3 -1.34 -10.14 4.16
C ARG A 3 -2.37 -9.61 3.16
N ARG A 4 -3.53 -10.26 3.11
CA ARG A 4 -4.66 -9.87 2.26
C ARG A 4 -5.47 -8.73 2.88
N LEU A 5 -6.00 -7.86 2.02
CA LEU A 5 -6.85 -6.77 2.46
C LEU A 5 -8.21 -7.29 2.93
N HIS A 6 -8.60 -6.91 4.14
CA HIS A 6 -9.92 -7.15 4.70
C HIS A 6 -10.57 -5.84 5.12
N LEU A 7 -11.88 -5.75 4.96
CA LEU A 7 -12.71 -4.62 5.37
C LEU A 7 -13.73 -5.06 6.42
N SER A 8 -13.93 -4.22 7.43
CA SER A 8 -15.05 -4.31 8.34
C SER A 8 -15.96 -3.10 8.17
N ASN A 9 -17.27 -3.32 8.20
CA ASN A 9 -18.29 -2.26 8.20
C ASN A 9 -19.04 -2.20 9.54
N ASP A 10 -18.61 -2.97 10.53
CA ASP A 10 -19.27 -3.18 11.83
C ASP A 10 -18.28 -3.03 13.00
N PHE A 11 -17.38 -2.05 12.87
CA PHE A 11 -16.39 -1.69 13.89
C PHE A 11 -15.46 -2.85 14.30
N GLY A 12 -15.16 -3.74 13.37
CA GLY A 12 -14.27 -4.88 13.56
C GLY A 12 -14.95 -6.15 14.08
N SER A 13 -16.29 -6.17 14.18
CA SER A 13 -17.04 -7.35 14.63
C SER A 13 -17.02 -8.49 13.60
N SER A 14 -16.99 -8.14 12.31
CA SER A 14 -16.77 -9.06 11.19
C SER A 14 -15.88 -8.45 10.12
N TRP A 15 -15.24 -9.33 9.35
CA TRP A 15 -14.25 -8.96 8.34
C TRP A 15 -14.53 -9.70 7.04
N THR A 16 -14.56 -8.95 5.93
CA THR A 16 -14.72 -9.50 4.59
C THR A 16 -13.45 -9.25 3.80
N LYS A 17 -12.90 -10.29 3.16
CA LYS A 17 -11.74 -10.16 2.27
C LYS A 17 -12.13 -9.34 1.04
N VAL A 18 -11.34 -8.31 0.74
CA VAL A 18 -11.54 -7.41 -0.41
C VAL A 18 -10.53 -7.71 -1.52
N SER A 19 -9.32 -8.15 -1.18
CA SER A 19 -8.28 -8.44 -2.16
C SER A 19 -7.46 -9.65 -1.79
N ASP A 20 -7.01 -10.40 -2.81
CA ASP A 20 -6.00 -11.44 -2.68
C ASP A 20 -4.56 -10.92 -2.88
N MET A 21 -4.40 -9.63 -3.19
CA MET A 21 -3.07 -9.01 -3.31
C MET A 21 -2.34 -9.02 -1.97
N ASP A 22 -1.07 -9.39 -2.03
CA ASP A 22 -0.16 -9.47 -0.89
C ASP A 22 0.41 -8.07 -0.56
N LEU A 23 -0.28 -7.31 0.29
CA LEU A 23 0.11 -5.94 0.63
C LEU A 23 1.01 -5.93 1.88
N LEU A 24 2.04 -5.09 1.85
CA LEU A 24 2.95 -4.87 2.98
C LEU A 24 2.48 -3.70 3.83
N ASN A 25 2.29 -2.55 3.19
CA ASN A 25 1.77 -1.33 3.80
C ASN A 25 0.54 -0.86 3.03
N VAL A 26 -0.43 -0.25 3.71
CA VAL A 26 -1.64 0.29 3.07
C VAL A 26 -2.14 1.54 3.79
N HIS A 27 -2.57 2.54 3.03
CA HIS A 27 -3.24 3.73 3.52
C HIS A 27 -4.41 4.08 2.59
N PHE A 28 -5.56 4.43 3.17
CA PHE A 28 -6.74 4.90 2.43
C PHE A 28 -7.01 6.37 2.77
N PHE A 29 -7.12 7.20 1.74
CA PHE A 29 -7.43 8.62 1.87
C PHE A 29 -8.95 8.85 2.00
N ASP A 30 -9.73 7.98 1.37
CA ASP A 30 -11.17 7.88 1.47
C ASP A 30 -11.61 6.43 1.26
N THR A 31 -12.92 6.17 1.16
CA THR A 31 -13.47 4.80 1.03
C THR A 31 -13.14 4.11 -0.29
N LYS A 32 -12.61 4.84 -1.29
CA LYS A 32 -12.29 4.34 -2.62
C LYS A 32 -10.81 4.45 -2.96
N TYR A 33 -10.18 5.55 -2.58
CA TYR A 33 -8.81 5.86 -2.96
C TYR A 33 -7.82 5.43 -1.89
N GLY A 34 -6.90 4.55 -2.28
CA GLY A 34 -5.86 4.05 -1.39
C GLY A 34 -4.55 3.81 -2.12
N ILE A 35 -3.48 3.76 -1.33
CA ILE A 35 -2.11 3.50 -1.76
C ILE A 35 -1.55 2.38 -0.90
N GLY A 36 -0.74 1.53 -1.51
CA GLY A 36 -0.12 0.42 -0.82
C GLY A 36 1.23 0.07 -1.44
N SER A 37 1.92 -0.85 -0.78
CA SER A 37 3.15 -1.42 -1.31
C SER A 37 3.07 -2.95 -1.34
N THR A 38 3.70 -3.56 -2.32
CA THR A 38 3.75 -5.01 -2.51
C THR A 38 5.06 -5.43 -3.16
N ARG A 39 5.38 -6.73 -3.14
CA ARG A 39 6.57 -7.27 -3.79
C ARG A 39 6.20 -7.80 -5.17
N GLU A 40 6.92 -7.36 -6.20
CA GLU A 40 6.73 -7.87 -7.56
C GLU A 40 7.37 -9.25 -7.75
N ASN A 41 8.42 -9.57 -6.98
CA ASN A 41 9.12 -10.84 -7.03
C ASN A 41 9.71 -11.25 -5.66
N VAL A 42 10.26 -12.46 -5.60
CA VAL A 42 10.85 -13.04 -4.38
C VAL A 42 12.13 -12.30 -3.94
N PHE A 43 12.80 -11.61 -4.87
CA PHE A 43 14.04 -10.87 -4.60
C PHE A 43 13.82 -9.51 -3.95
N GLY A 44 12.55 -9.08 -3.84
CA GLY A 44 12.20 -7.97 -2.97
C GLY A 44 12.04 -6.63 -3.66
N ASP A 45 11.83 -6.61 -4.98
CA ASP A 45 11.54 -5.38 -5.69
C ASP A 45 10.16 -4.89 -5.26
N GLU A 46 10.16 -3.92 -4.36
CA GLU A 46 8.95 -3.37 -3.81
C GLU A 46 8.38 -2.31 -4.76
N VAL A 47 7.09 -2.45 -5.03
CA VAL A 47 6.35 -1.56 -5.92
C VAL A 47 5.26 -0.86 -5.14
N ILE A 48 5.03 0.40 -5.49
CA ILE A 48 3.89 1.17 -5.00
C ILE A 48 2.72 0.94 -5.94
N VAL A 49 1.57 0.65 -5.35
CA VAL A 49 0.31 0.40 -6.04
C VAL A 49 -0.76 1.39 -5.54
N GLU A 50 -1.69 1.74 -6.42
CA GLU A 50 -2.89 2.51 -6.06
C GLU A 50 -4.17 1.74 -6.37
N THR A 51 -5.21 2.01 -5.60
CA THR A 51 -6.59 1.58 -5.87
C THR A 51 -7.50 2.79 -5.98
N ARG A 52 -8.54 2.70 -6.81
CA ARG A 52 -9.62 3.71 -6.93
C ARG A 52 -11.01 3.11 -6.70
N ASP A 53 -11.08 1.87 -6.24
CA ASP A 53 -12.30 1.09 -6.07
C ASP A 53 -12.37 0.40 -4.69
N GLY A 54 -11.71 0.98 -3.68
CA GLY A 54 -11.77 0.47 -2.30
C GLY A 54 -10.85 -0.72 -2.05
N GLY A 55 -9.86 -0.94 -2.92
CA GLY A 55 -8.89 -2.03 -2.80
C GLY A 55 -9.29 -3.31 -3.51
N VAL A 56 -10.34 -3.29 -4.35
CA VAL A 56 -10.74 -4.45 -5.17
C VAL A 56 -9.70 -4.67 -6.27
N THR A 57 -9.27 -3.60 -6.95
CA THR A 57 -8.16 -3.64 -7.91
C THR A 57 -7.05 -2.69 -7.53
N TRP A 58 -5.82 -3.11 -7.85
CA TRP A 58 -4.59 -2.37 -7.55
C TRP A 58 -3.74 -2.23 -8.81
N LYS A 59 -3.26 -1.01 -9.07
CA LYS A 59 -2.43 -0.69 -10.24
C LYS A 59 -1.06 -0.22 -9.77
N LYS A 60 0.00 -0.79 -10.35
CA LYS A 60 1.38 -0.35 -10.11
C LYS A 60 1.56 1.08 -10.62
N ILE A 61 2.02 1.97 -9.75
CA ILE A 61 2.32 3.37 -10.09
C ILE A 61 3.81 3.69 -10.00
N ARG A 62 4.59 2.88 -9.25
CA ARG A 62 6.03 3.08 -9.10
C ARG A 62 6.75 1.78 -8.76
N ASN A 63 7.95 1.61 -9.32
CA ASN A 63 8.94 0.66 -8.81
C ASN A 63 9.94 1.43 -7.93
N LEU A 64 10.21 0.95 -6.71
CA LEU A 64 11.19 1.56 -5.81
C LEU A 64 12.63 1.19 -6.18
N GLY A 65 12.83 0.19 -7.05
CA GLY A 65 14.13 -0.27 -7.53
C GLY A 65 14.63 -1.50 -6.77
N ASP A 66 15.67 -2.12 -7.32
CA ASP A 66 16.20 -3.39 -6.83
C ASP A 66 16.69 -3.29 -5.38
N PHE A 67 16.27 -4.23 -4.53
CA PHE A 67 16.62 -4.29 -3.11
C PHE A 67 16.21 -3.05 -2.28
N VAL A 68 15.27 -2.24 -2.77
CA VAL A 68 14.67 -1.14 -2.00
C VAL A 68 13.36 -1.61 -1.39
N PHE A 69 13.36 -1.75 -0.06
CA PHE A 69 12.18 -2.12 0.72
C PHE A 69 11.62 -0.91 1.45
N SER A 70 10.30 -0.74 1.44
CA SER A 70 9.63 0.20 2.35
C SER A 70 9.50 -0.44 3.74
N LEU A 71 9.74 0.38 4.76
CA LEU A 71 9.59 0.00 6.16
C LEU A 71 8.28 0.53 6.73
N ASP A 72 7.91 1.75 6.35
CA ASP A 72 6.71 2.39 6.83
C ASP A 72 6.22 3.42 5.80
N MET A 73 4.92 3.69 5.84
CA MET A 73 4.28 4.75 5.05
C MET A 73 3.39 5.58 5.96
N ASP A 74 3.67 6.88 6.04
CA ASP A 74 2.80 7.83 6.73
C ASP A 74 2.32 8.91 5.76
N PHE A 75 1.06 9.29 5.92
CA PHE A 75 0.37 10.23 5.05
C PHE A 75 -0.37 11.27 5.89
N SER A 76 -0.15 12.54 5.56
CA SER A 76 -0.92 13.68 6.03
C SER A 76 -1.66 14.32 4.86
N GLN A 77 -2.99 14.24 4.90
CA GLN A 77 -3.88 14.73 3.84
C GLN A 77 -3.50 14.14 2.47
N LYS A 78 -2.99 14.98 1.56
CA LYS A 78 -2.62 14.64 0.18
C LYS A 78 -1.14 14.29 0.01
N SER A 79 -0.35 14.27 1.07
CA SER A 79 1.09 14.03 0.98
C SER A 79 1.54 12.97 1.96
N GLY A 80 2.52 12.15 1.57
CA GLY A 80 3.08 11.15 2.46
C GLY A 80 4.55 10.90 2.23
N ILE A 81 5.17 10.25 3.21
CA ILE A 81 6.54 9.79 3.17
C ILE A 81 6.52 8.28 3.24
N ILE A 82 7.24 7.66 2.33
CA ILE A 82 7.53 6.23 2.34
C ILE A 82 9.01 6.10 2.67
N GLY A 83 9.30 5.58 3.86
CA GLY A 83 10.66 5.33 4.33
C GLY A 83 11.13 3.95 3.90
N GLY A 84 12.36 3.82 3.45
CA GLY A 84 12.94 2.55 3.02
C GLY A 84 14.32 2.24 3.62
N VAL A 85 14.75 0.99 3.44
CA VAL A 85 16.07 0.51 3.90
C VAL A 85 17.19 1.34 3.28
N SER A 86 18.31 1.52 3.99
CA SER A 86 19.49 2.28 3.52
C SER A 86 19.27 3.78 3.30
N GLY A 87 18.22 4.37 3.91
CA GLY A 87 18.01 5.82 3.90
C GLY A 87 17.23 6.35 2.69
N TYR A 88 16.64 5.47 1.89
CA TYR A 88 15.73 5.89 0.82
C TYR A 88 14.46 6.52 1.41
N MET A 89 14.14 7.72 0.95
CA MET A 89 12.88 8.40 1.27
C MET A 89 12.17 8.79 -0.02
N TRP A 90 10.87 8.51 -0.08
CA TRP A 90 10.04 8.88 -1.20
C TRP A 90 8.92 9.80 -0.74
N LYS A 91 8.76 10.92 -1.42
CA LYS A 91 7.63 11.83 -1.22
C LYS A 91 6.51 11.49 -2.21
N TYR A 92 5.32 11.23 -1.68
CA TYR A 92 4.10 11.12 -2.45
C TYR A 92 3.31 12.43 -2.35
N ILE A 93 2.76 12.92 -3.47
CA ILE A 93 1.91 14.10 -3.54
C ILE A 93 0.73 13.78 -4.46
N LEU A 94 -0.48 13.81 -3.90
CA LEU A 94 -1.73 13.75 -4.65
C LEU A 94 -2.09 15.17 -5.15
N TYR A 95 -2.36 15.30 -6.45
CA TYR A 95 -2.88 16.54 -7.04
C TYR A 95 -4.40 16.59 -6.89
#